data_AF-A0AAU5H078-F1
#
_entry.id   AF-A0AAU5H078-F1
#
_cell.length_a   1.000
_cell.length_b   1.000
_cell.length_c   1.000
_cell.angle_alpha   90.00
_cell.angle_beta   90.00
_cell.angle_gamma   90.00
#
_symmetry.space_group_name_H-M   'P 1'
#
loop_
_entity.id
_entity.type
_entity.pdbx_description
1 polymer ?
#
loop_
_entity_poly.entity_id
_entity_poly.type
_entity_poly.pdbx_seq_one_letter_code
_entity_poly.pdbx_strand_id
1 'polypeptide(L)'
;MSTQEQHEHDSEQLTAYVLGVLGEQEVRAVDEHIASCDRCRGELGELREMEQALGEVPPEAFIDGPPEGGDLLLQRTLRQARTERAGRDRRRLAANGAIAAAAAAVLLVGGVLIGQSGGNGGSPVALPATTPPVSTAPSGVKVASATDSGTGATMTVQVTPAAKWVRVNASVSGIPAGERCRLVIVAKDGSREVAGGWVVGSDHGHGRGANLDGSAAIAPDDVASVVVENEAGKKYVTASI
;
A
#
# COMPACT_ATOMS: atom_id res chain seq x y z
N MET A 1 -17.27 38.87 0.69
CA MET A 1 -16.16 38.59 1.61
C MET A 1 -16.43 37.21 2.17
N SER A 2 -15.86 36.21 1.50
CA SER A 2 -16.18 34.80 1.65
C SER A 2 -15.15 34.16 2.59
N THR A 3 -15.54 33.89 3.83
CA THR A 3 -14.75 33.11 4.79
C THR A 3 -14.92 31.63 4.45
N GLN A 4 -14.29 31.22 3.35
CA GLN A 4 -14.22 29.85 2.89
C GLN A 4 -12.77 29.58 2.46
N GLU A 5 -11.83 29.96 3.32
CA GLU A 5 -10.49 29.39 3.30
C GLU A 5 -10.58 28.04 4.01
N GLN A 6 -10.10 27.01 3.34
CA GLN A 6 -10.32 25.63 3.68
C GLN A 6 -9.68 25.32 5.03
N HIS A 7 -10.47 24.72 5.93
CA HIS A 7 -10.00 24.05 7.16
C HIS A 7 -9.11 22.85 6.74
N GLU A 8 -7.91 23.13 6.27
CA GLU A 8 -6.94 22.12 5.86
C GLU A 8 -6.29 21.51 7.11
N HIS A 9 -6.28 20.19 7.20
CA HIS A 9 -5.63 19.48 8.30
C HIS A 9 -4.12 19.63 8.16
N ASP A 10 -3.58 20.67 8.80
CA ASP A 10 -2.16 20.98 8.74
C ASP A 10 -1.38 20.18 9.79
N SER A 11 -0.77 19.08 9.33
CA SER A 11 0.09 18.21 10.14
C SER A 11 1.36 18.92 10.62
N GLU A 12 1.85 19.90 9.86
CA GLU A 12 3.04 20.68 10.21
C GLU A 12 2.76 21.56 11.43
N GLN A 13 1.60 22.24 11.45
CA GLN A 13 1.14 23.00 12.62
C GLN A 13 0.94 22.12 13.86
N LEU A 14 0.39 20.91 13.72
CA LEU A 14 0.25 19.98 14.85
C LEU A 14 1.61 19.54 15.41
N THR A 15 2.59 19.30 14.54
CA THR A 15 3.95 18.96 14.96
C THR A 15 4.60 20.15 15.67
N ALA A 16 4.49 21.36 15.12
CA ALA A 16 4.97 22.59 15.74
C ALA A 16 4.31 22.88 17.10
N TYR A 17 3.03 22.55 17.24
CA TYR A 17 2.27 22.64 18.48
C TYR A 17 2.83 21.69 19.55
N VAL A 18 3.08 20.42 19.21
CA VAL A 18 3.66 19.43 20.13
C VAL A 18 5.07 19.83 20.56
N LEU A 19 5.89 20.32 19.63
CA LEU A 19 7.25 20.77 19.91
C LEU A 19 7.31 22.11 20.69
N GLY A 20 6.15 22.77 20.90
CA GLY A 20 6.07 24.02 21.65
C GLY A 20 6.72 25.22 20.96
N VAL A 21 6.81 25.20 19.62
CA VAL A 21 7.48 26.26 18.83
C VAL A 21 6.50 27.28 18.21
N LEU A 22 5.20 27.08 18.40
CA LEU A 22 4.15 28.01 17.94
C LEU A 22 4.04 29.25 18.84
N GLY A 23 3.65 30.38 18.23
CA GLY A 23 3.27 31.58 18.95
C GLY A 23 1.88 31.48 19.59
N GLU A 24 1.57 32.36 20.56
CA GLU A 24 0.32 32.31 21.34
C GLU A 24 -0.97 32.41 20.51
N GLN A 25 -0.93 33.09 19.35
CA GLN A 25 -2.08 33.18 18.46
C GLN A 25 -2.32 31.86 17.72
N GLU A 26 -1.24 31.19 17.30
CA GLU A 26 -1.29 29.92 16.58
C GLU A 26 -1.69 28.78 17.51
N VAL A 27 -1.18 28.76 18.75
CA VAL A 27 -1.60 27.80 19.79
C VAL A 27 -3.11 27.85 19.99
N ARG A 28 -3.69 29.06 20.12
CA ARG A 28 -5.15 29.22 20.27
C ARG A 28 -5.94 28.70 19.07
N ALA A 29 -5.43 28.94 17.86
CA ALA A 29 -6.07 28.45 16.64
C ALA A 29 -6.05 26.91 16.58
N VAL A 30 -4.93 26.28 16.96
CA VAL A 30 -4.82 24.82 17.03
C VAL A 30 -5.73 24.25 18.12
N ASP A 31 -5.80 24.87 19.30
CA ASP A 31 -6.67 24.45 20.41
C ASP A 31 -8.16 24.46 20.01
N GLU A 32 -8.61 25.53 19.34
CA GLU A 32 -9.97 25.63 18.81
C GLU A 32 -10.25 24.57 17.74
N HIS A 33 -9.26 24.28 16.88
CA HIS A 33 -9.39 23.26 15.85
C HIS A 33 -9.50 21.84 16.44
N ILE A 34 -8.62 21.46 17.36
CA ILE A 34 -8.64 20.10 17.97
C ILE A 34 -9.87 19.87 18.86
N ALA A 35 -10.49 20.95 19.36
CA ALA A 35 -11.76 20.86 20.08
C ALA A 35 -12.90 20.36 19.17
N SER A 36 -12.87 20.72 17.88
CA SER A 36 -13.92 20.37 16.91
C SER A 36 -13.54 19.28 15.90
N CYS A 37 -12.25 18.88 15.84
CA CYS A 37 -11.75 17.91 14.87
C CYS A 37 -11.22 16.61 15.52
N ASP A 38 -11.93 15.50 15.34
CA ASP A 38 -11.51 14.18 15.86
C ASP A 38 -10.24 13.65 15.18
N ARG A 39 -10.02 13.98 13.89
CA ARG A 39 -8.84 13.55 13.14
C ARG A 39 -7.56 14.15 13.72
N CYS A 40 -7.54 15.48 13.88
CA CYS A 40 -6.39 16.18 14.45
C CYS A 40 -6.19 15.82 15.92
N ARG A 41 -7.25 15.48 16.66
CA ARG A 41 -7.13 14.94 18.03
C ARG A 41 -6.46 13.56 18.04
N GLY A 42 -6.80 12.69 17.10
CA GLY A 42 -6.15 11.39 16.92
C GLY A 42 -4.67 11.54 16.57
N GLU A 43 -4.37 12.39 15.60
CA GLU A 43 -2.99 12.68 15.17
C GLU A 43 -2.14 13.29 16.30
N LEU A 44 -2.70 14.23 17.06
CA LEU A 44 -2.05 14.78 18.25
C LEU A 44 -1.76 13.70 19.31
N GLY A 45 -2.65 12.71 19.45
CA GLY A 45 -2.43 11.54 20.29
C GLY A 45 -1.23 10.71 19.83
N GLU A 46 -1.18 10.39 18.54
CA GLU A 46 -0.07 9.63 17.93
C GLU A 46 1.28 10.36 18.10
N LEU A 47 1.30 11.68 17.90
CA LEU A 47 2.51 12.50 18.08
C LEU A 47 2.98 12.50 19.54
N ARG A 48 2.07 12.61 20.51
CA ARG A 48 2.40 12.57 21.95
C ARG A 48 2.90 11.20 22.41
N GLU A 49 2.33 10.12 21.88
CA GLU A 49 2.83 8.76 22.14
C GLU A 49 4.27 8.60 21.63
N MET A 50 4.57 9.15 20.46
CA MET A 50 5.92 9.16 19.92
C MET A 50 6.88 9.99 20.78
N GLU A 51 6.49 11.20 21.20
CA GLU A 51 7.30 12.06 22.08
C GLU A 51 7.61 11.34 23.40
N GLN A 52 6.60 10.70 24.00
CA GLN A 52 6.78 9.93 25.23
C GLN A 52 7.78 8.78 25.04
N ALA A 53 7.66 8.02 23.94
CA ALA A 53 8.59 6.94 23.63
C ALA A 53 10.02 7.43 23.40
N LEU A 54 10.19 8.62 22.80
CA LEU A 54 11.51 9.25 22.64
C LEU A 54 12.07 9.77 23.98
N GLY A 55 11.21 10.23 24.89
CA GLY A 55 11.58 10.68 26.23
C GLY A 55 12.09 9.58 27.16
N GLU A 56 11.86 8.30 26.83
CA GLU A 56 12.40 7.16 27.58
C GLU A 56 13.91 6.94 27.36
N VAL A 57 14.52 7.64 26.39
CA VAL A 57 15.94 7.51 26.09
C VAL A 57 16.77 8.29 27.14
N PRO A 58 17.65 7.61 27.90
CA PRO A 58 18.45 8.27 28.92
C PRO A 58 19.49 9.21 28.28
N PRO A 59 19.79 10.38 28.88
CA PRO A 59 20.78 11.33 28.38
C PRO A 59 22.15 10.70 28.10
N GLU A 60 22.53 9.68 28.87
CA GLU A 60 23.79 8.95 28.75
C GLU A 60 23.91 8.23 27.40
N ALA A 61 22.79 7.79 26.80
CA ALA A 61 22.77 7.16 25.49
C ALA A 61 23.10 8.12 24.33
N PHE A 62 23.11 9.43 24.58
CA PHE A 62 23.54 10.44 23.60
C PHE A 62 25.03 10.75 23.70
N ILE A 63 25.70 10.37 24.80
CA ILE A 63 27.12 10.67 25.06
C ILE A 63 28.00 9.59 24.43
N ASP A 64 27.70 8.34 24.74
CA ASP A 64 28.32 7.19 24.13
C ASP A 64 27.45 6.83 22.92
N GLY A 65 27.90 7.18 21.72
CA GLY A 65 27.19 6.87 20.48
C GLY A 65 26.79 5.39 20.37
N PRO A 66 26.01 5.00 19.34
CA PRO A 66 25.49 3.65 19.23
C PRO A 66 26.61 2.60 19.36
N PRO A 67 26.36 1.49 20.08
CA PRO A 67 27.39 0.47 20.33
C PRO A 67 27.93 -0.09 19.02
N GLU A 68 29.15 -0.64 19.04
CA GLU A 68 29.72 -1.30 17.86
C GLU A 68 28.78 -2.40 17.34
N GLY A 69 28.33 -2.26 16.09
CA GLY A 69 27.33 -3.15 15.48
C GLY A 69 25.87 -2.81 15.76
N GLY A 70 25.59 -1.64 16.35
CA GLY A 70 24.24 -1.13 16.63
C GLY A 70 23.33 -1.12 15.39
N ASP A 71 23.88 -0.87 14.20
CA ASP A 71 23.13 -0.90 12.93
C ASP A 71 22.54 -2.27 12.63
N LEU A 72 23.28 -3.34 12.90
CA LEU A 72 22.81 -4.71 12.65
C LEU A 72 21.70 -5.09 13.63
N LEU A 73 21.82 -4.66 14.89
CA LEU A 73 20.78 -4.83 15.91
C LEU A 73 19.53 -4.04 15.52
N LEU A 74 19.66 -2.78 15.12
CA LEU A 74 18.56 -1.95 14.64
C LEU A 74 17.86 -2.59 13.44
N GLN A 75 18.60 -3.03 12.42
CA GLN A 75 18.03 -3.68 11.24
C GLN A 75 17.28 -4.96 11.60
N ARG A 76 17.83 -5.78 12.51
CA ARG A 76 17.16 -7.00 13.00
C ARG A 76 15.87 -6.64 13.74
N THR A 77 15.92 -5.67 14.66
CA THR A 77 14.76 -5.25 15.45
C THR A 77 13.66 -4.67 14.56
N LEU A 78 13.99 -3.81 13.60
CA LEU A 78 13.03 -3.27 12.62
C LEU A 78 12.43 -4.37 11.76
N ARG A 79 13.22 -5.34 11.31
CA ARG A 79 12.71 -6.50 10.57
C ARG A 79 11.73 -7.30 11.43
N GLN A 80 12.08 -7.58 12.68
CA GLN A 80 11.22 -8.30 13.61
C GLN A 80 9.90 -7.55 13.87
N ALA A 81 9.96 -6.24 14.17
CA ALA A 81 8.78 -5.41 14.38
C ALA A 81 7.83 -5.42 13.18
N ARG A 82 8.36 -5.34 11.95
CA ARG A 82 7.57 -5.48 10.71
C ARG A 82 6.89 -6.85 10.59
N THR A 83 7.62 -7.92 10.89
CA THR A 83 7.05 -9.29 10.84
C THR A 83 5.94 -9.49 11.88
N GLU A 84 6.10 -8.94 13.09
CA GLU A 84 5.08 -9.02 14.13
C GLU A 84 3.83 -8.21 13.75
N ARG A 85 4.01 -7.00 13.20
CA ARG A 85 2.91 -6.16 12.73
C ARG A 85 2.12 -6.84 11.61
N ALA A 86 2.80 -7.37 10.59
CA ALA A 86 2.17 -8.14 9.53
C ALA A 86 1.40 -9.37 10.06
N GLY A 87 1.91 -10.03 11.10
CA GLY A 87 1.22 -11.13 11.78
C GLY A 87 -0.05 -10.69 12.52
N ARG A 88 -0.01 -9.56 13.23
CA ARG A 88 -1.19 -8.99 13.92
C ARG A 88 -2.27 -8.57 12.91
N ASP A 89 -1.90 -7.91 11.83
CA ASP A 89 -2.83 -7.44 10.80
C ASP A 89 -3.49 -8.63 10.09
N ARG A 90 -2.72 -9.65 9.74
CA ARG A 90 -3.24 -10.87 9.13
C ARG A 90 -4.20 -11.63 10.05
N ARG A 91 -3.95 -11.64 11.37
CA ARG A 91 -4.87 -12.21 12.37
C ARG A 91 -6.15 -11.39 12.50
N ARG A 92 -6.07 -10.06 12.50
CA ARG A 92 -7.25 -9.17 12.51
C ARG A 92 -8.10 -9.35 11.27
N LEU A 93 -7.48 -9.41 10.09
CA LEU A 93 -8.15 -9.67 8.82
C LEU A 93 -8.82 -11.06 8.81
N ALA A 94 -8.14 -12.10 9.31
CA ALA A 94 -8.71 -13.44 9.43
C ALA A 94 -9.89 -13.49 10.41
N ALA A 95 -9.78 -12.83 11.57
CA ALA A 95 -10.86 -12.73 12.55
C ALA A 95 -12.07 -11.97 11.99
N ASN A 96 -11.85 -10.86 11.30
CA ASN A 96 -12.91 -10.09 10.63
C ASN A 96 -13.58 -10.92 9.52
N GLY A 97 -12.80 -11.68 8.75
CA GLY A 97 -13.33 -12.61 7.75
C GLY A 97 -14.16 -13.73 8.36
N ALA A 98 -13.75 -14.28 9.51
CA ALA A 98 -14.50 -15.31 10.23
C ALA A 98 -15.83 -14.78 10.79
N ILE A 99 -15.85 -13.55 11.32
CA ILE A 99 -17.07 -12.89 11.80
C ILE A 99 -18.05 -12.66 10.63
N ALA A 100 -17.55 -12.17 9.50
CA ALA A 100 -18.37 -11.97 8.30
C ALA A 100 -18.94 -13.30 7.75
N ALA A 101 -18.14 -14.36 7.74
CA ALA A 101 -18.58 -15.70 7.33
C ALA A 101 -19.63 -16.30 8.28
N ALA A 102 -19.47 -16.11 9.59
CA ALA A 102 -20.45 -16.57 10.59
C ALA A 102 -21.79 -15.83 10.45
N ALA A 103 -21.77 -14.52 10.21
CA ALA A 103 -22.99 -13.75 9.95
C ALA A 103 -23.73 -14.24 8.69
N ALA A 104 -22.98 -14.55 7.61
CA ALA A 104 -23.55 -15.14 6.40
C ALA A 104 -24.16 -16.53 6.63
N ALA A 105 -23.52 -17.38 7.45
CA ALA A 105 -24.04 -18.71 7.77
C ALA A 105 -25.34 -18.65 8.61
N VAL A 106 -25.46 -17.71 9.55
CA VAL A 106 -26.70 -17.52 10.33
C VAL A 106 -27.86 -17.07 9.43
N LEU A 107 -27.60 -16.20 8.45
CA LEU A 107 -28.61 -15.78 7.46
C LEU A 107 -29.07 -16.93 6.56
N LEU A 108 -28.16 -17.83 6.17
CA LEU A 108 -28.49 -19.00 5.36
C LEU A 108 -29.27 -20.07 6.13
N VAL A 109 -28.94 -20.31 7.40
CA VAL A 109 -29.66 -21.29 8.24
C VAL A 109 -31.03 -20.74 8.70
N GLY A 110 -31.13 -19.44 8.98
CA GLY A 110 -32.40 -18.79 9.32
C GLY A 110 -33.41 -18.78 8.15
N GLY A 111 -32.93 -18.66 6.91
CA GLY A 111 -33.79 -18.65 5.72
C GLY A 111 -34.41 -20.00 5.35
N VAL A 112 -33.78 -21.12 5.73
CA VAL A 112 -34.24 -22.48 5.34
C VAL A 112 -35.35 -23.00 6.26
N LEU A 113 -35.45 -22.54 7.51
CA LEU A 113 -36.45 -23.06 8.46
C LEU A 113 -37.86 -22.44 8.31
N ILE A 114 -38.01 -21.35 7.56
CA ILE A 114 -39.30 -20.64 7.40
C ILE A 114 -40.04 -21.04 6.10
N GLY A 115 -39.42 -21.85 5.23
CA GLY A 115 -39.93 -22.11 3.87
C GLY A 115 -40.97 -23.22 3.69
N GLN A 116 -41.50 -23.85 4.75
CA GLN A 116 -42.22 -25.13 4.60
C GLN A 116 -43.73 -25.12 4.95
N SER A 117 -44.37 -23.97 5.19
CA SER A 117 -45.79 -23.99 5.56
C SER A 117 -46.59 -22.76 5.07
N GLY A 118 -47.52 -23.02 4.15
CA GLY A 118 -48.61 -22.11 3.69
C GLY A 118 -48.18 -21.22 2.52
N GLY A 119 -48.86 -21.15 1.37
CA GLY A 119 -50.29 -21.21 1.15
C GLY A 119 -50.77 -19.85 0.61
N ASN A 120 -51.05 -19.81 -0.69
CA ASN A 120 -51.97 -18.88 -1.37
C ASN A 120 -51.63 -17.37 -1.49
N GLY A 121 -51.39 -16.94 -2.73
CA GLY A 121 -51.93 -15.69 -3.30
C GLY A 121 -51.56 -14.35 -2.65
N GLY A 122 -50.41 -13.80 -3.02
CA GLY A 122 -50.10 -12.38 -2.81
C GLY A 122 -48.82 -12.00 -3.53
N SER A 123 -48.90 -11.12 -4.53
CA SER A 123 -47.73 -10.61 -5.28
C SER A 123 -46.67 -10.06 -4.31
N PRO A 124 -45.41 -10.51 -4.38
CA PRO A 124 -44.34 -9.83 -3.67
C PRO A 124 -44.05 -8.50 -4.38
N VAL A 125 -44.26 -7.40 -3.67
CA VAL A 125 -43.70 -6.09 -3.99
C VAL A 125 -42.19 -6.26 -4.16
N ALA A 126 -41.69 -5.92 -5.35
CA ALA A 126 -40.26 -5.92 -5.63
C ALA A 126 -39.58 -4.89 -4.70
N LEU A 127 -38.84 -5.37 -3.70
CA LEU A 127 -37.84 -4.56 -3.04
C LEU A 127 -36.76 -4.19 -4.08
N PRO A 128 -36.24 -2.95 -4.09
CA PRO A 128 -35.10 -2.62 -4.94
C PRO A 128 -33.95 -3.55 -4.56
N ALA A 129 -33.49 -4.34 -5.54
CA ALA A 129 -32.27 -5.10 -5.40
C ALA A 129 -31.16 -4.10 -5.03
N THR A 130 -30.64 -4.22 -3.80
CA THR A 130 -29.35 -3.61 -3.48
C THR A 130 -28.35 -4.43 -4.26
N THR A 131 -28.11 -4.05 -5.51
CA THR A 131 -26.94 -4.47 -6.26
C THR A 131 -25.75 -4.23 -5.32
N PRO A 132 -24.92 -5.25 -5.01
CA PRO A 132 -23.61 -4.95 -4.44
C PRO A 132 -22.97 -3.91 -5.37
N PRO A 133 -22.28 -2.87 -4.84
CA PRO A 133 -21.53 -2.00 -5.71
C PRO A 133 -20.62 -2.92 -6.52
N VAL A 134 -20.89 -3.01 -7.83
CA VAL A 134 -19.97 -3.59 -8.77
C VAL A 134 -18.73 -2.75 -8.55
N SER A 135 -17.73 -3.34 -7.91
CA SER A 135 -16.43 -2.71 -7.76
C SER A 135 -15.96 -2.53 -9.19
N THR A 136 -16.17 -1.33 -9.73
CA THR A 136 -15.71 -0.97 -11.06
C THR A 136 -14.20 -1.13 -10.97
N ALA A 137 -13.69 -2.24 -11.51
CA ALA A 137 -12.26 -2.37 -11.76
C ALA A 137 -11.84 -1.06 -12.44
N PRO A 138 -10.81 -0.36 -11.95
CA PRO A 138 -10.41 0.91 -12.56
C PRO A 138 -10.25 0.66 -14.05
N SER A 139 -11.07 1.34 -14.86
CA SER A 139 -11.01 1.22 -16.30
C SER A 139 -9.62 1.63 -16.77
N GLY A 140 -9.03 0.84 -17.65
CA GLY A 140 -7.69 1.10 -18.20
C GLY A 140 -6.53 0.33 -17.57
N VAL A 141 -6.79 -0.64 -16.68
CA VAL A 141 -5.75 -1.62 -16.30
C VAL A 141 -5.31 -2.41 -17.53
N LYS A 142 -4.01 -2.37 -17.85
CA LYS A 142 -3.41 -3.14 -18.93
C LYS A 142 -2.56 -4.25 -18.33
N VAL A 143 -2.70 -5.47 -18.85
CA VAL A 143 -1.89 -6.62 -18.42
C VAL A 143 -1.16 -7.16 -19.64
N ALA A 144 0.15 -7.35 -19.51
CA ALA A 144 0.98 -7.94 -20.54
C ALA A 144 1.86 -9.05 -19.96
N SER A 145 2.13 -10.06 -20.77
CA SER A 145 3.05 -11.14 -20.45
C SER A 145 4.04 -11.34 -21.58
N ALA A 146 5.30 -11.56 -21.24
CA ALA A 146 6.37 -11.79 -22.19
C ALA A 146 7.34 -12.85 -21.68
N THR A 147 7.99 -13.54 -22.61
CA THR A 147 9.07 -14.50 -22.35
C THR A 147 10.16 -14.27 -23.38
N ASP A 148 11.38 -14.05 -22.90
CA ASP A 148 12.54 -13.86 -23.75
C ASP A 148 13.23 -15.20 -24.01
N SER A 149 13.37 -15.57 -25.29
CA SER A 149 13.93 -16.86 -25.68
C SER A 149 15.46 -16.95 -25.54
N GLY A 150 16.16 -15.81 -25.48
CA GLY A 150 17.61 -15.76 -25.35
C GLY A 150 18.08 -15.89 -23.91
N THR A 151 17.32 -15.31 -22.97
CA THR A 151 17.65 -15.31 -21.54
C THR A 151 16.82 -16.30 -20.74
N GLY A 152 15.67 -16.74 -21.25
CA GLY A 152 14.70 -17.56 -20.52
C GLY A 152 13.90 -16.78 -19.47
N ALA A 153 14.04 -15.45 -19.41
CA ALA A 153 13.34 -14.62 -18.46
C ALA A 153 11.87 -14.45 -18.87
N THR A 154 10.97 -14.53 -17.90
CA THR A 154 9.53 -14.37 -18.07
C THR A 154 9.04 -13.21 -17.21
N MET A 155 8.11 -12.42 -17.73
CA MET A 155 7.48 -11.35 -16.98
C MET A 155 5.98 -11.30 -17.26
N THR A 156 5.19 -11.13 -16.20
CA THR A 156 3.79 -10.69 -16.27
C THR A 156 3.69 -9.35 -15.55
N VAL A 157 3.17 -8.34 -16.21
CA VAL A 157 3.04 -6.99 -15.66
C VAL A 157 1.61 -6.49 -15.77
N GLN A 158 1.11 -5.90 -14.70
CA GLN A 158 -0.13 -5.14 -14.63
C GLN A 158 0.21 -3.65 -14.47
N VAL A 159 -0.27 -2.84 -15.42
CA VAL A 159 -0.16 -1.38 -15.39
C VAL A 159 -1.52 -0.81 -15.05
N THR A 160 -1.60 -0.12 -13.91
CA THR A 160 -2.82 0.50 -13.41
C THR A 160 -2.71 2.02 -13.56
N PRO A 161 -3.63 2.67 -14.29
CA PRO A 161 -3.67 4.12 -14.44
C PRO A 161 -3.80 4.85 -13.10
N ALA A 162 -3.08 5.97 -12.92
CA ALA A 162 -3.22 6.85 -11.76
C ALA A 162 -2.95 8.31 -12.14
N ALA A 163 -3.99 9.14 -12.31
CA ALA A 163 -3.85 10.55 -12.70
C ALA A 163 -2.89 10.75 -13.91
N LYS A 164 -1.69 11.32 -13.69
CA LYS A 164 -0.65 11.56 -14.71
C LYS A 164 0.54 10.59 -14.62
N TRP A 165 0.36 9.47 -13.95
CA TRP A 165 1.38 8.44 -13.72
C TRP A 165 0.75 7.05 -13.75
N VAL A 166 1.58 6.01 -13.64
CA VAL A 166 1.10 4.62 -13.59
C VAL A 166 1.65 3.89 -12.38
N ARG A 167 0.82 3.05 -11.77
CA ARG A 167 1.26 2.00 -10.83
C ARG A 167 1.52 0.73 -11.62
N VAL A 168 2.59 0.03 -11.30
CA VAL A 168 2.92 -1.26 -11.91
C VAL A 168 3.05 -2.34 -10.85
N ASN A 169 2.50 -3.51 -11.15
CA ASN A 169 2.77 -4.75 -10.43
C ASN A 169 3.37 -5.74 -11.44
N ALA A 170 4.59 -6.23 -11.21
CA ALA A 170 5.29 -7.11 -12.12
C ALA A 170 5.78 -8.37 -11.41
N SER A 171 5.45 -9.54 -11.96
CA SER A 171 6.02 -10.83 -11.57
C SER A 171 7.07 -11.24 -12.60
N VAL A 172 8.31 -11.44 -12.17
CA VAL A 172 9.47 -11.69 -13.04
C VAL A 172 10.21 -12.94 -12.58
N SER A 173 10.50 -13.87 -13.49
CA SER A 173 11.30 -15.08 -13.20
C SER A 173 12.29 -15.40 -14.31
N GLY A 174 13.21 -16.34 -14.06
CA GLY A 174 14.19 -16.79 -15.06
C GLY A 174 15.45 -15.91 -15.17
N ILE A 175 15.68 -14.99 -14.23
CA ILE A 175 16.90 -14.18 -14.16
C ILE A 175 17.91 -14.85 -13.21
N PRO A 176 19.22 -14.88 -13.52
CA PRO A 176 20.25 -15.44 -12.64
C PRO A 176 20.29 -14.80 -11.24
N ALA A 177 20.51 -15.62 -10.22
CA ALA A 177 20.66 -15.15 -8.83
C ALA A 177 21.85 -14.20 -8.67
N GLY A 178 21.70 -13.20 -7.79
CA GLY A 178 22.71 -12.18 -7.54
C GLY A 178 22.70 -10.99 -8.50
N GLU A 179 21.93 -11.05 -9.59
CA GLU A 179 21.76 -9.90 -10.50
C GLU A 179 21.02 -8.76 -9.80
N ARG A 180 21.52 -7.53 -10.00
CA ARG A 180 20.87 -6.29 -9.57
C ARG A 180 20.03 -5.77 -10.73
N CYS A 181 18.72 -5.98 -10.65
CA CYS A 181 17.78 -5.66 -11.71
C CYS A 181 16.96 -4.40 -11.41
N ARG A 182 16.45 -3.79 -12.48
CA ARG A 182 15.55 -2.64 -12.46
C ARG A 182 14.35 -2.93 -13.37
N LEU A 183 13.18 -2.49 -12.92
CA LEU A 183 11.96 -2.44 -13.72
C LEU A 183 11.85 -1.05 -14.32
N VAL A 184 11.82 -0.97 -15.64
CA VAL A 184 11.87 0.30 -16.38
C VAL A 184 10.65 0.40 -17.28
N ILE A 185 9.91 1.50 -17.16
CA ILE A 185 8.74 1.78 -17.99
C ILE A 185 9.22 2.70 -19.09
N VAL A 186 8.91 2.34 -20.34
CA VAL A 186 9.33 3.07 -21.53
C VAL A 186 8.09 3.70 -22.16
N ALA A 187 8.12 5.02 -22.32
CA ALA A 187 7.05 5.76 -22.96
C ALA A 187 7.16 5.71 -24.50
N LYS A 188 6.09 6.09 -25.19
CA LYS A 188 6.00 6.10 -26.66
C LYS A 188 6.97 7.09 -27.31
N ASP A 189 7.38 8.13 -26.59
CA ASP A 189 8.39 9.10 -27.02
C ASP A 189 9.84 8.61 -26.79
N GLY A 190 10.01 7.43 -26.19
CA GLY A 190 11.30 6.82 -25.87
C GLY A 190 11.88 7.22 -24.51
N SER A 191 11.22 8.10 -23.74
CA SER A 191 11.61 8.40 -22.37
C SER A 191 11.45 7.17 -21.47
N ARG A 192 12.27 7.10 -20.42
CA ARG A 192 12.41 5.89 -19.58
C ARG A 192 12.35 6.29 -18.10
N GLU A 193 11.47 5.65 -17.36
CA GLU A 193 11.28 5.85 -15.92
C GLU A 193 11.53 4.54 -15.17
N VAL A 194 12.34 4.60 -14.11
CA VAL A 194 12.63 3.42 -13.27
C VAL A 194 11.53 3.28 -12.24
N ALA A 195 10.73 2.21 -12.34
CA ALA A 195 9.64 1.94 -11.41
C ALA A 195 10.07 1.20 -10.14
N GLY A 196 11.26 0.60 -10.13
CA GLY A 196 11.82 -0.08 -8.96
C GLY A 196 13.08 -0.89 -9.28
N GLY A 197 13.78 -1.34 -8.24
CA GLY A 197 14.97 -2.17 -8.37
C GLY A 197 15.05 -3.24 -7.29
N TRP A 198 15.70 -4.36 -7.59
CA TRP A 198 15.85 -5.48 -6.67
C TRP A 198 17.12 -6.29 -6.95
N VAL A 199 17.47 -7.17 -6.01
CA VAL A 199 18.49 -8.20 -6.19
C VAL A 199 17.79 -9.54 -6.32
N VAL A 200 18.14 -10.32 -7.34
CA VAL A 200 17.57 -11.66 -7.53
C VAL A 200 18.08 -12.58 -6.41
N GLY A 201 17.15 -13.11 -5.61
CA GLY A 201 17.46 -14.02 -4.50
C GLY A 201 18.07 -15.34 -4.98
N SER A 202 18.94 -15.92 -4.14
CA SER A 202 19.61 -17.21 -4.37
C SER A 202 18.88 -18.38 -3.71
N ASP A 203 17.85 -18.11 -2.91
CA ASP A 203 17.08 -19.08 -2.16
C ASP A 203 16.24 -19.96 -3.12
N HIS A 204 16.44 -21.27 -2.99
CA HIS A 204 16.02 -22.35 -3.90
C HIS A 204 14.50 -22.56 -4.03
N GLY A 205 13.68 -21.52 -3.96
CA GLY A 205 12.29 -21.52 -4.43
C GLY A 205 12.23 -21.36 -5.95
N HIS A 206 12.85 -22.29 -6.70
CA HIS A 206 12.85 -22.33 -8.17
C HIS A 206 11.41 -22.33 -8.68
N GLY A 207 10.91 -21.14 -9.05
CA GLY A 207 9.59 -20.97 -9.64
C GLY A 207 8.77 -19.78 -9.16
N ARG A 208 9.13 -19.07 -8.08
CA ARG A 208 8.28 -17.97 -7.57
C ARG A 208 8.54 -16.58 -8.16
N GLY A 209 9.69 -16.38 -8.82
CA GLY A 209 10.02 -15.06 -9.36
C GLY A 209 10.08 -13.97 -8.29
N ALA A 210 10.39 -12.74 -8.71
CA ALA A 210 10.21 -11.54 -7.91
C ALA A 210 8.85 -10.92 -8.25
N ASN A 211 8.04 -10.62 -7.24
CA ASN A 211 6.87 -9.75 -7.41
C ASN A 211 7.24 -8.34 -6.96
N LEU A 212 7.05 -7.37 -7.85
CA LEU A 212 7.51 -6.00 -7.72
C LEU A 212 6.34 -5.06 -7.86
N ASP A 213 6.14 -4.19 -6.87
CA ASP A 213 5.22 -3.07 -6.95
C ASP A 213 6.03 -1.79 -7.13
N GLY A 214 5.62 -0.95 -8.09
CA GLY A 214 6.34 0.26 -8.45
C GLY A 214 5.43 1.32 -9.08
N SER A 215 6.04 2.44 -9.46
CA SER A 215 5.35 3.55 -10.12
C SER A 215 6.25 4.26 -11.11
N ALA A 216 5.69 4.80 -12.19
CA ALA A 216 6.42 5.63 -13.15
C ALA A 216 5.63 6.90 -13.48
N ALA A 217 6.32 8.04 -13.54
CA ALA A 217 5.74 9.35 -13.88
C ALA A 217 5.46 9.52 -15.38
N ILE A 218 4.85 8.50 -16.00
CA ILE A 218 4.43 8.45 -17.41
C ILE A 218 2.91 8.35 -17.44
N ALA A 219 2.26 9.13 -18.29
CA ALA A 219 0.81 9.08 -18.42
C ALA A 219 0.38 7.67 -18.89
N PRO A 220 -0.76 7.13 -18.42
CA PRO A 220 -1.19 5.78 -18.76
C PRO A 220 -1.32 5.47 -20.26
N ASP A 221 -1.67 6.48 -21.04
CA ASP A 221 -1.79 6.38 -22.50
C ASP A 221 -0.45 6.48 -23.23
N ASP A 222 0.59 6.94 -22.56
CA ASP A 222 1.93 7.11 -23.12
C ASP A 222 2.85 5.93 -22.84
N VAL A 223 2.45 4.97 -22.02
CA VAL A 223 3.21 3.73 -21.79
C VAL A 223 3.27 2.90 -23.06
N ALA A 224 4.48 2.55 -23.51
CA ALA A 224 4.71 1.69 -24.67
C ALA A 224 5.15 0.28 -24.28
N SER A 225 6.05 0.17 -23.30
CA SER A 225 6.54 -1.14 -22.84
C SER A 225 7.11 -1.08 -21.42
N VAL A 226 7.26 -2.26 -20.82
CA VAL A 226 7.94 -2.48 -19.55
C VAL A 226 9.15 -3.38 -19.81
N VAL A 227 10.30 -3.01 -19.30
CA VAL A 227 11.59 -3.67 -19.51
C VAL A 227 12.18 -4.05 -18.16
N VAL A 228 12.71 -5.27 -18.07
CA VAL A 228 13.61 -5.66 -16.98
C VAL A 228 15.03 -5.64 -17.49
N GLU A 229 15.91 -4.88 -16.85
CA GLU A 229 17.33 -4.82 -17.17
C GLU A 229 18.19 -4.78 -15.90
N ASN A 230 19.46 -5.15 -15.99
CA ASN A 230 20.40 -4.96 -14.88
C ASN A 230 21.09 -3.59 -14.93
N GLU A 231 21.87 -3.28 -13.90
CA GLU A 231 22.63 -2.02 -13.81
C GLU A 231 23.69 -1.86 -14.90
N ALA A 232 24.11 -2.95 -15.55
CA ALA A 232 25.00 -2.93 -16.72
C ALA A 232 24.25 -2.69 -18.04
N GLY A 233 22.93 -2.48 -18.01
CA GLY A 233 22.10 -2.24 -19.19
C GLY A 233 21.74 -3.50 -19.99
N LYS A 234 22.05 -4.70 -19.48
CA LYS A 234 21.60 -5.96 -20.09
C LYS A 234 20.11 -6.12 -19.86
N LYS A 235 19.35 -6.19 -20.95
CA LYS A 235 17.91 -6.47 -20.93
C LYS A 235 17.65 -7.97 -20.79
N TYR A 236 16.71 -8.33 -19.93
CA TYR A 236 16.27 -9.71 -19.72
C TYR A 236 14.94 -9.99 -20.41
N VAL A 237 13.94 -9.12 -20.23
CA VAL A 237 12.62 -9.32 -20.83
C VAL A 237 11.96 -7.98 -21.06
N THR A 238 11.19 -7.88 -22.14
CA THR A 238 10.39 -6.70 -22.50
C THR A 238 8.96 -7.13 -22.76
N ALA A 239 7.99 -6.50 -22.10
CA ALA A 239 6.56 -6.69 -22.35
C ALA A 239 5.97 -5.40 -22.92
N SER A 240 5.37 -5.48 -24.10
CA SER A 240 4.65 -4.35 -24.71
C SER A 240 3.27 -4.20 -24.09
N ILE A 241 2.84 -2.95 -23.90
CA ILE A 241 1.58 -2.57 -23.23
C ILE A 241 0.54 -2.09 -24.24
#